data_AF-A0A2E6LZP0-F1
#
_entry.id   AF-A0A2E6LZP0-F1
#
_cell.length_a   1.000
_cell.length_b   1.000
_cell.length_c   1.000
_cell.angle_alpha   90.00
_cell.angle_beta   90.00
_cell.angle_gamma   90.00
#
_symmetry.space_group_name_H-M   'P 1'
#
loop_
_entity.id
_entity.type
_entity.pdbx_description
1 polymer ?
#
loop_
_entity_poly.entity_id
_entity_poly.type
_entity_poly.pdbx_seq_one_letter_code
_entity_poly.pdbx_strand_id
1 'polypeptide(L)'
;MQESSMFEYFGYVAAVLTTASFLPQAIMTIKTKDTASISLTMYLMFLSGVVLWSLYGFHKQDNAMFFANVVTGILAFVILFIKIKNRPNEREATDIIENADIINPELK
;
A
#
# COMPACT_ATOMS: atom_id res chain seq x y z
N MET A 1 27.69 -12.92 -14.74
CA MET A 1 27.32 -12.05 -15.87
C MET A 1 27.38 -10.63 -15.35
N GLN A 2 28.19 -9.78 -15.96
CA GLN A 2 28.24 -8.35 -15.65
C GLN A 2 27.17 -7.69 -16.52
N GLU A 3 26.05 -7.30 -15.91
CA GLU A 3 25.01 -6.49 -16.57
C GLU A 3 25.68 -5.22 -17.13
N SER A 4 25.26 -4.77 -18.31
CA SER A 4 25.80 -3.53 -18.86
C SER A 4 25.31 -2.35 -18.01
N SER A 5 26.20 -1.39 -17.75
CA SER A 5 25.97 -0.27 -16.81
C SER A 5 24.65 0.48 -17.04
N MET A 6 24.13 0.49 -18.27
CA MET A 6 22.85 1.12 -18.61
C MET A 6 21.63 0.47 -17.94
N PHE A 7 21.58 -0.86 -17.83
CA PHE A 7 20.44 -1.55 -17.21
C PHE A 7 20.38 -1.33 -15.70
N GLU A 8 21.52 -1.17 -15.04
CA GLU A 8 21.57 -0.82 -13.61
C GLU A 8 20.90 0.54 -13.34
N TYR A 9 21.14 1.55 -14.19
CA TYR A 9 20.47 2.85 -14.05
C TYR A 9 18.97 2.76 -14.22
N PHE A 10 18.48 1.97 -15.18
CA PHE A 10 17.04 1.73 -15.33
C PHE A 10 16.45 1.05 -14.09
N GLY A 11 17.17 0.09 -13.48
CA GLY A 11 16.78 -0.53 -12.22
C GLY A 11 16.65 0.48 -11.07
N TYR A 12 17.63 1.36 -10.89
CA TYR A 12 17.56 2.41 -9.86
C TYR A 12 16.45 3.42 -10.12
N VAL A 13 16.26 3.86 -11.36
CA VAL A 13 15.17 4.79 -11.72
C VAL A 13 13.81 4.13 -11.49
N ALA A 14 13.64 2.88 -11.90
CA ALA A 14 12.42 2.11 -11.64
C ALA A 14 12.15 1.96 -10.13
N ALA A 15 13.17 1.63 -9.34
CA ALA A 15 13.09 1.53 -7.88
C ALA A 15 12.65 2.85 -7.24
N VAL A 16 13.24 3.98 -7.65
CA VAL A 16 12.89 5.31 -7.12
C VAL A 16 11.46 5.68 -7.49
N LEU A 17 11.08 5.57 -8.78
CA LEU A 17 9.75 5.95 -9.24
C LEU A 17 8.65 5.13 -8.58
N THR A 18 8.83 3.81 -8.50
CA THR A 18 7.85 2.91 -7.87
C THR A 18 7.73 3.19 -6.37
N THR A 19 8.83 3.31 -5.64
CA THR A 19 8.82 3.61 -4.21
C THR A 19 8.20 4.99 -3.93
N ALA A 20 8.61 6.02 -4.69
CA ALA A 20 8.11 7.38 -4.53
C ALA A 20 6.61 7.50 -4.83
N SER A 21 6.05 6.64 -5.67
CA SER A 21 4.61 6.64 -5.96
C SER A 21 3.73 6.35 -4.74
N PHE A 22 4.24 5.63 -3.74
CA PHE A 22 3.54 5.36 -2.48
C PHE A 22 3.58 6.55 -1.51
N LEU A 23 4.51 7.49 -1.67
CA LEU A 23 4.68 8.61 -0.75
C LEU A 23 3.49 9.58 -0.79
N PRO A 24 2.97 10.04 -1.95
CA PRO A 24 1.75 10.84 -2.01
C PRO A 24 0.56 10.15 -1.34
N GLN A 25 0.38 8.84 -1.58
CA GLN A 25 -0.71 8.08 -0.98
C GLN A 25 -0.56 7.98 0.55
N ALA A 26 0.65 7.75 1.06
CA ALA A 26 0.92 7.72 2.49
C ALA A 26 0.65 9.09 3.14
N ILE A 27 1.14 10.18 2.53
CA ILE A 27 0.90 11.54 3.02
C ILE A 27 -0.60 11.85 3.06
N MET A 28 -1.33 11.53 1.99
CA MET A 28 -2.77 11.78 1.92
C MET A 28 -3.50 10.99 3.00
N THR A 29 -3.21 9.69 3.13
CA THR A 29 -3.79 8.82 4.17
C THR A 29 -3.49 9.32 5.59
N ILE A 30 -2.26 9.79 5.84
CA ILE A 30 -1.87 10.34 7.14
C ILE A 30 -2.64 11.62 7.45
N LYS A 31 -2.79 12.51 6.46
CA LYS A 31 -3.42 13.83 6.63
C LYS A 31 -4.93 13.75 6.73
N THR A 32 -5.59 13.04 5.82
CA THR A 32 -7.06 13.02 5.72
C THR A 32 -7.67 12.00 6.66
N LYS A 33 -6.93 10.92 6.99
CA LYS A 33 -7.47 9.72 7.65
C LYS A 33 -8.68 9.12 6.91
N ASP A 34 -8.91 9.49 5.67
CA ASP A 34 -9.94 8.88 4.84
C ASP A 34 -9.36 7.63 4.18
N THR A 35 -9.89 6.48 4.59
CA THR A 35 -9.46 5.18 4.10
C THR A 35 -10.59 4.35 3.51
N ALA A 36 -11.79 4.92 3.37
CA ALA A 36 -12.99 4.16 3.00
C ALA A 36 -12.81 3.47 1.62
N SER A 37 -12.19 4.17 0.67
CA SER A 37 -11.89 3.68 -0.68
C SER A 37 -10.64 2.78 -0.77
N ILE A 38 -9.84 2.68 0.29
CA ILE A 38 -8.62 1.87 0.28
C ILE A 38 -8.97 0.39 0.56
N SER A 39 -8.61 -0.49 -0.36
CA SER A 39 -8.80 -1.94 -0.19
C SER A 39 -7.83 -2.53 0.84
N LEU A 40 -8.38 -3.07 1.92
CA LEU A 40 -7.60 -3.77 2.97
C LEU A 40 -6.86 -4.99 2.40
N THR A 41 -7.56 -5.81 1.62
CA THR A 41 -7.01 -7.04 1.04
C THR A 41 -5.84 -6.74 0.10
N MET A 42 -5.98 -5.71 -0.73
CA MET A 42 -4.91 -5.28 -1.64
C MET A 42 -3.63 -4.94 -0.87
N TYR A 43 -3.73 -4.13 0.19
CA TYR A 43 -2.56 -3.73 0.98
C TYR A 43 -1.95 -4.89 1.77
N LEU A 44 -2.75 -5.85 2.26
CA LEU A 44 -2.24 -7.05 2.92
C LEU A 44 -1.44 -7.94 1.94
N MET A 45 -1.99 -8.18 0.76
CA MET A 45 -1.31 -8.95 -0.29
C MET A 45 -0.05 -8.23 -0.77
N PHE A 46 -0.14 -6.92 -0.97
CA PHE A 46 0.98 -6.09 -1.41
C PHE A 46 2.12 -6.11 -0.38
N LEU A 47 1.82 -5.86 0.90
CA LEU A 47 2.81 -5.86 1.97
C LEU A 47 3.50 -7.23 2.09
N SER A 48 2.73 -8.32 1.98
CA SER A 48 3.29 -9.68 1.97
C SER A 48 4.23 -9.89 0.77
N GLY A 49 3.81 -9.43 -0.41
CA GLY A 49 4.62 -9.50 -1.63
C GLY A 49 5.94 -8.73 -1.52
N VAL A 50 5.93 -7.48 -1.06
CA VAL A 50 7.17 -6.68 -0.93
C VAL A 50 8.09 -7.20 0.17
N VAL A 51 7.57 -7.83 1.22
CA VAL A 51 8.39 -8.53 2.21
C VAL A 51 9.10 -9.72 1.56
N LEU A 52 8.38 -10.54 0.79
CA LEU A 52 8.99 -11.66 0.07
C LEU A 52 10.01 -11.20 -0.98
N TRP A 53 9.72 -10.14 -1.73
CA TRP A 53 10.66 -9.53 -2.69
C TRP A 53 11.90 -8.95 -2.01
N SER A 54 11.75 -8.32 -0.85
CA SER A 54 12.90 -7.86 -0.04
C SER A 54 13.79 -9.04 0.34
N LEU A 55 13.22 -10.11 0.91
CA LEU A 55 13.98 -11.31 1.29
C LEU A 55 14.68 -11.95 0.08
N TYR A 56 14.00 -11.99 -1.07
CA TYR A 56 14.57 -12.48 -2.32
C TYR A 56 15.71 -11.61 -2.84
N GLY A 57 15.57 -10.28 -2.80
CA GLY A 57 16.63 -9.32 -3.19
C GLY A 57 17.87 -9.45 -2.32
N PHE A 58 17.68 -9.59 -1.01
CA PHE A 58 18.78 -9.88 -0.09
C PHE A 58 19.51 -11.19 -0.45
N HIS A 59 18.76 -12.26 -0.72
CA HIS A 59 19.35 -13.53 -1.15
C HIS A 59 20.10 -13.42 -2.49
N LYS A 60 19.63 -12.56 -3.42
CA LYS A 60 20.28 -12.30 -4.71
C LYS A 60 21.41 -11.26 -4.66
N GLN A 61 21.68 -10.65 -3.50
CA GLN A 61 22.62 -9.54 -3.37
C GLN A 61 22.26 -8.36 -4.30
N ASP A 62 20.97 -8.18 -4.60
CA ASP A 62 20.45 -7.06 -5.37
C ASP A 62 20.02 -5.94 -4.42
N ASN A 63 20.89 -4.95 -4.28
CA ASN A 63 20.67 -3.81 -3.38
C ASN A 63 19.47 -2.96 -3.82
N ALA A 64 19.28 -2.74 -5.12
CA ALA A 64 18.19 -1.90 -5.62
C ALA A 64 16.84 -2.53 -5.28
N MET A 65 16.69 -3.82 -5.57
CA MET A 65 15.48 -4.57 -5.27
C MET A 65 15.22 -4.68 -3.76
N PHE A 66 16.26 -4.93 -2.96
CA PHE A 66 16.13 -5.01 -1.50
C PHE A 66 15.65 -3.68 -0.90
N PHE A 67 16.40 -2.59 -1.12
CA PHE A 67 16.09 -1.30 -0.50
C PHE A 67 14.77 -0.72 -1.01
N ALA A 68 14.45 -0.86 -2.30
CA ALA A 68 13.18 -0.37 -2.85
C ALA A 68 11.96 -1.02 -2.16
N ASN A 69 11.99 -2.35 -2.01
CA ASN A 69 10.89 -3.07 -1.39
C ASN A 69 10.80 -2.83 0.12
N VAL A 70 11.94 -2.64 0.82
CA VAL A 70 11.94 -2.27 2.24
C VAL A 70 11.28 -0.91 2.46
N VAL A 71 11.70 0.13 1.72
CA VAL A 71 11.14 1.48 1.86
C VAL A 71 9.67 1.51 1.46
N THR A 72 9.32 0.84 0.36
CA THR A 72 7.92 0.70 -0.09
C THR A 72 7.06 -0.02 0.95
N GLY A 73 7.59 -1.09 1.57
CA GLY A 73 6.92 -1.83 2.62
C GLY A 73 6.63 -0.97 3.86
N ILE A 74 7.54 -0.08 4.26
CA ILE A 74 7.33 0.86 5.36
C ILE A 74 6.17 1.83 5.04
N LEU A 75 6.16 2.42 3.83
CA LEU A 75 5.09 3.33 3.40
C LEU A 75 3.73 2.61 3.34
N ALA A 76 3.70 1.42 2.75
CA ALA A 76 2.49 0.60 2.66
C ALA A 76 1.99 0.15 4.04
N PHE A 77 2.90 -0.16 4.96
CA PHE A 77 2.56 -0.50 6.35
C PHE A 77 1.89 0.66 7.07
N VAL A 78 2.37 1.90 6.91
CA VAL A 78 1.72 3.08 7.51
C VAL A 78 0.29 3.26 6.99
N ILE A 79 0.07 3.10 5.68
CA ILE A 79 -1.26 3.18 5.07
C ILE A 79 -2.17 2.07 5.62
N LEU A 80 -1.67 0.83 5.63
CA LEU A 80 -2.41 -0.33 6.12
C LEU A 80 -2.78 -0.19 7.59
N PHE A 81 -1.87 0.31 8.43
CA PHE A 81 -2.10 0.55 9.84
C PHE A 81 -3.27 1.53 10.05
N ILE A 82 -3.29 2.64 9.31
CA ILE A 82 -4.38 3.62 9.39
C ILE A 82 -5.70 3.01 8.90
N LYS A 83 -5.69 2.25 7.79
CA LYS A 83 -6.89 1.54 7.30
C LYS A 83 -7.46 0.58 8.35
N ILE A 84 -6.61 -0.21 9.01
CA ILE A 84 -7.05 -1.14 10.07
C ILE A 84 -7.66 -0.39 11.24
N LYS A 85 -7.05 0.74 11.64
CA LYS A 85 -7.58 1.59 12.72
C LYS A 85 -8.95 2.19 12.40
N ASN A 86 -9.20 2.55 11.15
CA ASN A 86 -10.47 3.18 10.72
C ASN A 86 -11.59 2.17 10.41
N ARG A 87 -11.26 0.90 10.17
CA ARG A 87 -12.20 -0.15 9.77
C ARG A 87 -13.45 -0.28 10.66
N PRO A 88 -13.38 -0.19 12.01
CA PRO A 88 -14.59 -0.27 12.84
C PRO A 88 -15.59 0.85 12.52
N ASN A 89 -15.12 2.08 12.39
CA ASN A 89 -15.96 3.25 12.09
C ASN A 89 -16.59 3.13 10.69
N GLU A 90 -15.84 2.63 9.70
CA GLU A 90 -16.36 2.40 8.35
C GLU A 90 -17.45 1.32 8.33
N ARG A 91 -17.30 0.27 9.14
CA ARG A 91 -18.31 -0.80 9.27
C ARG A 91 -19.59 -0.28 9.92
N GLU A 92 -19.46 0.43 11.04
CA GLU A 92 -20.61 1.02 11.73
C GLU A 92 -21.40 1.98 10.82
N ALA A 93 -20.72 2.85 10.07
CA ALA A 93 -21.37 3.71 9.09
C ALA A 93 -22.08 2.93 7.97
N THR A 94 -21.48 1.84 7.49
CA THR A 94 -22.09 0.97 6.46
C THR A 94 -23.36 0.30 7.01
N ASP A 95 -23.29 -0.24 8.23
CA ASP A 95 -24.42 -0.90 8.90
C ASP A 95 -25.58 0.08 9.12
N ILE A 96 -25.31 1.34 9.50
CA ILE A 96 -26.34 2.37 9.66
C ILE A 96 -27.07 2.65 8.33
N ILE A 97 -26.32 2.80 7.23
CA ILE A 97 -26.89 3.06 5.90
C ILE A 97 -27.73 1.87 5.44
N GLU A 98 -27.22 0.65 5.59
CA GLU A 98 -27.95 -0.57 5.22
C GLU A 98 -29.26 -0.70 6.02
N ASN A 99 -29.22 -0.44 7.33
CA ASN A 99 -30.42 -0.45 8.17
C ASN A 99 -31.40 0.68 7.81
N ALA A 100 -30.92 1.88 7.47
CA ALA A 100 -31.76 2.99 7.05
C ALA A 100 -32.48 2.71 5.72
N ASP A 101 -31.78 2.12 4.75
CA ASP A 101 -32.34 1.67 3.47
C ASP A 101 -33.44 0.60 3.65
N ILE A 102 -33.27 -0.29 4.63
CA ILE A 102 -34.28 -1.31 4.98
C ILE A 102 -35.53 -0.67 5.59
N ILE A 103 -35.36 0.34 6.44
CA ILE A 103 -36.46 1.02 7.14
C ILE A 103 -37.22 1.96 6.18
N ASN A 104 -36.52 2.65 5.28
CA ASN A 104 -37.12 3.60 4.35
C ASN A 104 -36.53 3.47 2.94
N PRO A 105 -37.08 2.55 2.12
CA PRO A 105 -36.58 2.29 0.77
C PRO A 105 -36.80 3.44 -0.23
N GLU A 106 -37.60 4.46 0.12
CA GLU A 106 -37.87 5.62 -0.76
C GLU A 106 -36.77 6.69 -0.74
N LEU A 107 -35.72 6.54 0.07
CA LEU A 107 -34.57 7.46 0.14
C LEU A 107 -33.50 7.21 -0.95
N LYS A 108 -33.65 6.18 -1.79
CA LYS A 108 -32.71 5.83 -2.86
C LYS A 108 -32.88 6.65 -4.13
#